data_AF-A0A286DH57-F1
#
_entry.id   AF-A0A286DH57-F1
#
_cell.length_a   1.000
_cell.length_b   1.000
_cell.length_c   1.000
_cell.angle_alpha   90.00
_cell.angle_beta   90.00
_cell.angle_gamma   90.00
#
_symmetry.space_group_name_H-M   'P 1'
#
loop_
_entity.id
_entity.type
_entity.pdbx_description
1 polymer ?
#
loop_
_entity_poly.entity_id
_entity_poly.type
_entity_poly.pdbx_seq_one_letter_code
_entity_poly.pdbx_strand_id
1 'polypeptide(L)'
;GVIRAYDAAGNTLNIGAKEFVYNDANRMSQVKQGGVATMNYAYNGRGEQVRKHLGTSNTYTLYDEAGHWLGDYDSAGNALQQALWMDDLPVGLVANNNQLHYLQPDHLGTPRTVIEVARNVPVWTWDLKGEAFGNTAPDQNPDGDAHTFVFDMRFPGQRSDAASGLNYNYFRDYDAGSGRYVESDPMGMIAGVETYSYASSTPFGLIDPFGMSGTCPASPSYAPGLWNDGRYVQGTNNCYSYAADRPENPADQLPRPFPSKPQPGEWSGRPFESLTCSSIIRAAIRDGMTKSDKNGNCPSCTHKVYLVIAPEVDYHWYRQDQNGMWSHKPGWSPATNLDASGNTIADPGAADRNYGPKGPNYSKKCGVLCASNR
;
A
#
# COMPACT_ATOMS: atom_id res chain seq x y z
N GLY A 1 -21.98 -11.96 -18.32
CA GLY A 1 -20.94 -11.58 -17.34
C GLY A 1 -19.74 -12.49 -17.51
N VAL A 2 -18.54 -12.00 -17.25
CA VAL A 2 -17.30 -12.83 -17.24
C VAL A 2 -17.20 -13.53 -15.89
N ILE A 3 -16.80 -14.80 -15.88
CA ILE A 3 -16.64 -15.59 -14.65
C ILE A 3 -15.52 -14.97 -13.79
N ARG A 4 -15.78 -14.88 -12.49
CA ARG A 4 -14.82 -14.45 -11.46
C ARG A 4 -14.84 -15.40 -10.28
N ALA A 5 -13.70 -15.57 -9.63
CA ALA A 5 -13.58 -16.18 -8.32
C ALA A 5 -12.79 -15.26 -7.39
N TYR A 6 -12.92 -15.48 -6.09
CA TYR A 6 -12.31 -14.64 -5.06
C TYR A 6 -11.71 -15.50 -3.94
N ASP A 7 -10.67 -14.99 -3.28
CA ASP A 7 -10.18 -15.56 -2.03
C ASP A 7 -10.90 -14.98 -0.80
N ALA A 8 -10.52 -15.44 0.39
CA ALA A 8 -11.11 -14.98 1.65
C ALA A 8 -10.75 -13.54 2.03
N ALA A 9 -9.70 -12.97 1.43
CA ALA A 9 -9.34 -11.55 1.59
C ALA A 9 -10.10 -10.64 0.62
N GLY A 10 -10.85 -11.23 -0.32
CA GLY A 10 -11.63 -10.50 -1.32
C GLY A 10 -10.85 -10.20 -2.60
N ASN A 11 -9.65 -10.75 -2.77
CA ASN A 11 -8.91 -10.56 -4.01
C ASN A 11 -9.54 -11.39 -5.14
N THR A 12 -9.61 -10.83 -6.33
CA THR A 12 -10.10 -11.54 -7.52
C THR A 12 -9.06 -12.56 -7.98
N LEU A 13 -9.36 -13.85 -7.92
CA LEU A 13 -8.46 -14.93 -8.34
C LEU A 13 -8.48 -15.20 -9.84
N ASN A 14 -9.56 -14.86 -10.53
CA ASN A 14 -9.62 -14.96 -11.99
C ASN A 14 -10.64 -13.99 -12.60
N ILE A 15 -10.38 -13.62 -13.86
CA ILE A 15 -11.33 -12.97 -14.76
C ILE A 15 -11.23 -13.72 -16.09
N GLY A 16 -12.25 -14.53 -16.39
CA GLY A 16 -12.24 -15.38 -17.58
C GLY A 16 -11.10 -16.41 -17.52
N ALA A 17 -10.18 -16.38 -18.50
CA ALA A 17 -9.05 -17.29 -18.58
C ALA A 17 -7.78 -16.79 -17.85
N LYS A 18 -7.79 -15.55 -17.35
CA LYS A 18 -6.67 -14.98 -16.60
C LYS A 18 -6.81 -15.32 -15.13
N GLU A 19 -5.73 -15.79 -14.54
CA GLU A 19 -5.63 -16.16 -13.13
C GLU A 19 -4.64 -15.21 -12.43
N PHE A 20 -4.97 -14.79 -11.22
CA PHE A 20 -4.18 -13.83 -10.45
C PHE A 20 -3.70 -14.47 -9.14
N VAL A 21 -2.42 -14.33 -8.85
CA VAL A 21 -1.78 -14.87 -7.65
C VAL A 21 -1.29 -13.72 -6.78
N TYR A 22 -1.74 -13.70 -5.54
CA TYR A 22 -1.42 -12.66 -4.56
C TYR A 22 -0.31 -13.11 -3.61
N ASN A 23 0.58 -12.18 -3.25
CA ASN A 23 1.58 -12.42 -2.22
C ASN A 23 1.03 -12.18 -0.81
N ASP A 24 1.86 -12.45 0.20
CA ASP A 24 1.52 -12.28 1.62
C ASP A 24 1.18 -10.83 2.01
N ALA A 25 1.55 -9.83 1.19
CA ALA A 25 1.22 -8.43 1.40
C ALA A 25 -0.09 -8.02 0.69
N ASN A 26 -0.87 -9.00 0.23
CA ASN A 26 -2.12 -8.80 -0.49
C ASN A 26 -1.96 -8.03 -1.81
N ARG A 27 -0.85 -8.26 -2.52
CA ARG A 27 -0.54 -7.61 -3.81
C ARG A 27 -0.40 -8.65 -4.92
N MET A 28 -0.89 -8.33 -6.12
CA MET A 28 -0.80 -9.23 -7.28
C MET A 28 0.66 -9.51 -7.62
N SER A 29 1.13 -10.72 -7.33
CA SER A 29 2.52 -11.12 -7.53
C SER A 29 2.76 -11.82 -8.87
N GLN A 30 1.72 -12.38 -9.47
CA GLN A 30 1.83 -13.11 -10.73
C GLN A 30 0.48 -13.19 -11.44
N VAL A 31 0.51 -13.10 -12.77
CA VAL A 31 -0.61 -13.44 -13.65
C VAL A 31 -0.31 -14.76 -14.35
N LYS A 32 -1.33 -15.60 -14.49
CA LYS A 32 -1.25 -16.84 -15.28
C LYS A 32 -2.37 -16.92 -16.31
N GLN A 33 -2.15 -17.77 -17.30
CA GLN A 33 -3.18 -18.23 -18.23
C GLN A 33 -2.99 -19.72 -18.48
N GLY A 34 -4.02 -20.52 -18.21
CA GLY A 34 -3.93 -21.98 -18.32
C GLY A 34 -2.89 -22.57 -17.36
N GLY A 35 -2.77 -22.01 -16.16
CA GLY A 35 -1.79 -22.40 -15.14
C GLY A 35 -0.33 -21.97 -15.40
N VAL A 36 -0.03 -21.35 -16.54
CA VAL A 36 1.32 -20.89 -16.91
C VAL A 36 1.47 -19.40 -16.60
N ALA A 37 2.54 -19.01 -15.91
CA ALA A 37 2.84 -17.61 -15.62
C ALA A 37 3.09 -16.80 -16.90
N THR A 38 2.36 -15.70 -17.05
CA THR A 38 2.53 -14.73 -18.16
C THR A 38 3.25 -13.46 -17.70
N MET A 39 3.23 -13.16 -16.40
CA MET A 39 4.01 -12.07 -15.81
C MET A 39 4.16 -12.26 -14.31
N ASN A 40 5.27 -11.77 -13.75
CA ASN A 40 5.54 -11.73 -12.31
C ASN A 40 5.87 -10.30 -11.89
N TYR A 41 5.47 -9.92 -10.69
CA TYR A 41 5.64 -8.56 -10.16
C TYR A 41 6.36 -8.57 -8.81
N ALA A 42 7.15 -7.53 -8.55
CA ALA A 42 7.76 -7.30 -7.26
C ALA A 42 7.57 -5.84 -6.83
N TYR A 43 7.46 -5.67 -5.51
CA TYR A 43 7.10 -4.40 -4.87
C TYR A 43 8.17 -3.97 -3.88
N ASN A 44 8.36 -2.66 -3.72
CA ASN A 44 9.24 -2.12 -2.67
C ASN A 44 8.50 -1.94 -1.33
N GLY A 45 9.20 -1.47 -0.30
CA GLY A 45 8.64 -1.26 1.04
C GLY A 45 7.58 -0.15 1.14
N ARG A 46 7.46 0.71 0.12
CA ARG A 46 6.39 1.72 0.03
C ARG A 46 5.12 1.15 -0.61
N GLY A 47 5.21 -0.01 -1.27
CA GLY A 47 4.12 -0.62 -2.01
C GLY A 47 4.15 -0.35 -3.51
N GLU A 48 5.20 0.28 -4.04
CA GLU A 48 5.32 0.55 -5.48
C GLU A 48 5.76 -0.70 -6.23
N GLN A 49 5.16 -1.01 -7.38
CA GLN A 49 5.60 -2.06 -8.28
C GLN A 49 6.91 -1.63 -8.95
N VAL A 50 8.03 -2.17 -8.48
CA VAL A 50 9.37 -1.77 -8.96
C VAL A 50 9.93 -2.71 -10.01
N ARG A 51 9.30 -3.86 -10.25
CA ARG A 51 9.75 -4.83 -11.25
C ARG A 51 8.61 -5.66 -11.80
N LYS A 52 8.55 -5.78 -13.12
CA LYS A 52 7.83 -6.84 -13.85
C LYS A 52 8.82 -7.75 -14.56
N HIS A 53 8.57 -9.06 -14.57
CA HIS A 53 9.50 -10.02 -15.19
C HIS A 53 8.85 -11.32 -15.66
N LEU A 54 9.41 -11.86 -16.75
CA LEU A 54 9.07 -13.16 -17.31
C LEU A 54 10.35 -13.81 -17.88
N GLY A 55 10.71 -15.00 -17.38
CA GLY A 55 11.98 -15.64 -17.73
C GLY A 55 13.16 -14.74 -17.36
N THR A 56 14.01 -14.43 -18.34
CA THR A 56 15.16 -13.52 -18.17
C THR A 56 14.83 -12.05 -18.40
N SER A 57 13.64 -11.74 -18.93
CA SER A 57 13.23 -10.37 -19.24
C SER A 57 12.77 -9.65 -17.99
N ASN A 58 13.33 -8.46 -17.73
CA ASN A 58 12.93 -7.59 -16.64
C ASN A 58 12.66 -6.18 -17.16
N THR A 59 11.64 -5.57 -16.58
CA THR A 59 11.48 -4.12 -16.59
C THR A 59 11.49 -3.64 -15.15
N TYR A 60 12.33 -2.65 -14.87
CA TYR A 60 12.39 -1.95 -13.60
C TYR A 60 11.69 -0.62 -13.70
N THR A 61 10.92 -0.27 -12.68
CA THR A 61 10.13 0.96 -12.66
C THR A 61 10.62 1.87 -11.54
N LEU A 62 10.78 3.15 -11.87
CA LEU A 62 11.20 4.19 -10.93
C LEU A 62 10.04 5.15 -10.65
N TYR A 63 9.96 5.58 -9.39
CA TYR A 63 9.00 6.57 -8.91
C TYR A 63 9.73 7.72 -8.21
N ASP A 64 9.10 8.89 -8.16
CA ASP A 64 9.55 9.99 -7.31
C ASP A 64 9.05 9.82 -5.86
N GLU A 65 9.33 10.81 -5.02
CA GLU A 65 8.88 10.80 -3.62
C GLU A 65 7.37 10.96 -3.47
N ALA A 66 6.67 11.54 -4.45
CA ALA A 66 5.21 11.66 -4.47
C ALA A 66 4.52 10.39 -4.99
N GLY A 67 5.27 9.45 -5.59
CA GLY A 67 4.74 8.22 -6.18
C GLY A 67 4.40 8.34 -7.66
N HIS A 68 4.81 9.43 -8.32
CA HIS A 68 4.69 9.57 -9.77
C HIS A 68 5.63 8.61 -10.47
N TRP A 69 5.14 7.99 -11.54
CA TRP A 69 5.97 7.17 -12.42
C TRP A 69 6.99 8.03 -13.16
N LEU A 70 8.28 7.79 -12.93
CA LEU A 70 9.37 8.50 -13.61
C LEU A 70 9.84 7.79 -14.87
N GLY A 71 9.75 6.46 -14.91
CA GLY A 71 10.16 5.70 -16.09
C GLY A 71 10.32 4.21 -15.87
N ASP A 72 10.46 3.52 -16.99
CA ASP A 72 10.75 2.09 -17.07
C ASP A 72 12.12 1.86 -17.70
N TYR A 73 12.83 0.85 -17.21
CA TYR A 73 14.19 0.52 -17.61
C TYR A 73 14.34 -0.99 -17.87
N ASP A 74 15.16 -1.35 -18.84
CA ASP A 74 15.45 -2.76 -19.14
C ASP A 74 16.44 -3.39 -18.14
N SER A 75 16.82 -4.65 -18.38
CA SER A 75 17.77 -5.38 -17.53
C SER A 75 19.20 -4.83 -17.53
N ALA A 76 19.56 -4.00 -18.52
CA ALA A 76 20.84 -3.32 -18.61
C ALA A 76 20.79 -1.89 -18.04
N GLY A 77 19.62 -1.44 -17.58
CA GLY A 77 19.40 -0.08 -17.07
C GLY A 77 19.18 0.96 -18.16
N ASN A 78 18.96 0.56 -19.41
CA ASN A 78 18.59 1.50 -20.46
C ASN A 78 17.14 1.95 -20.26
N ALA A 79 16.89 3.25 -20.42
CA ALA A 79 15.54 3.80 -20.37
C ALA A 79 14.70 3.28 -21.54
N LEU A 80 13.50 2.78 -21.23
CA LEU A 80 12.49 2.41 -22.20
C LEU A 80 11.56 3.59 -22.48
N GLN A 81 11.03 4.19 -21.41
CA GLN A 81 10.22 5.40 -21.43
C GLN A 81 10.40 6.16 -20.11
N GLN A 82 10.37 7.49 -20.14
CA GLN A 82 10.47 8.34 -18.94
C GLN A 82 9.49 9.50 -19.02
N ALA A 83 8.75 9.77 -17.95
CA ALA A 83 7.82 10.90 -17.88
C ALA A 83 8.50 12.15 -17.32
N LEU A 84 8.07 13.30 -17.82
CA LEU A 84 8.40 14.63 -17.32
C LEU A 84 7.15 15.21 -16.65
N TRP A 85 7.29 15.59 -15.39
CA TRP A 85 6.20 16.09 -14.56
C TRP A 85 6.37 17.58 -14.28
N MET A 86 5.26 18.30 -14.25
CA MET A 86 5.14 19.66 -13.75
C MET A 86 4.12 19.62 -12.61
N ASP A 87 4.63 19.68 -11.37
CA ASP A 87 3.87 19.30 -10.18
C ASP A 87 3.26 17.89 -10.37
N ASP A 88 1.94 17.76 -10.20
CA ASP A 88 1.22 16.47 -10.34
C ASP A 88 0.73 16.22 -11.79
N LEU A 89 1.14 17.03 -12.77
CA LEU A 89 0.72 16.90 -14.17
C LEU A 89 1.84 16.34 -15.05
N PRO A 90 1.59 15.23 -15.78
CA PRO A 90 2.55 14.73 -16.75
C PRO A 90 2.50 15.61 -18.02
N VAL A 91 3.63 16.23 -18.36
CA VAL A 91 3.71 17.23 -19.46
C VAL A 91 4.60 16.79 -20.61
N GLY A 92 5.45 15.79 -20.40
CA GLY A 92 6.33 15.28 -21.44
C GLY A 92 6.69 13.82 -21.25
N LEU A 93 7.17 13.21 -22.33
CA LEU A 93 7.59 11.82 -22.37
C LEU A 93 8.86 11.72 -23.21
N VAL A 94 9.87 11.06 -22.66
CA VAL A 94 11.09 10.67 -23.37
C VAL A 94 10.96 9.18 -23.70
N ALA A 95 10.90 8.85 -24.99
CA ALA A 95 10.67 7.48 -25.49
C ALA A 95 11.38 7.29 -26.85
N ASN A 96 11.34 6.09 -27.44
CA ASN A 96 11.85 5.82 -28.79
C ASN A 96 13.29 6.33 -29.02
N ASN A 97 14.25 5.81 -28.25
CA ASN A 97 15.65 6.23 -28.28
C ASN A 97 15.86 7.70 -27.85
N ASN A 98 15.35 8.05 -26.67
CA ASN A 98 15.51 9.36 -26.04
C ASN A 98 14.91 10.56 -26.82
N GLN A 99 13.84 10.33 -27.58
CA GLN A 99 13.10 11.39 -28.25
C GLN A 99 12.03 11.98 -27.32
N LEU A 100 11.98 13.31 -27.29
CA LEU A 100 10.97 14.06 -26.55
C LEU A 100 9.63 14.03 -27.29
N HIS A 101 8.57 13.82 -26.52
CA HIS A 101 7.17 13.92 -26.91
C HIS A 101 6.45 14.84 -25.92
N TYR A 102 5.44 15.58 -26.39
CA TYR A 102 4.55 16.32 -25.50
C TYR A 102 3.41 15.43 -25.03
N LEU A 103 3.11 15.47 -23.74
CA LEU A 103 1.91 14.87 -23.18
C LEU A 103 0.84 15.93 -23.01
N GLN A 104 -0.37 15.64 -23.46
CA GLN A 104 -1.54 16.47 -23.24
C GLN A 104 -2.50 15.74 -22.30
N PRO A 105 -2.44 16.00 -20.99
CA PRO A 105 -3.40 15.47 -20.05
C PRO A 105 -4.73 16.24 -20.05
N ASP A 106 -5.80 15.60 -19.57
CA ASP A 106 -7.05 16.28 -19.22
C ASP A 106 -6.98 16.99 -17.86
N HIS A 107 -8.11 17.55 -17.39
CA HIS A 107 -8.18 18.31 -16.14
C HIS A 107 -7.87 17.48 -14.88
N LEU A 108 -7.86 16.15 -14.98
CA LEU A 108 -7.47 15.26 -13.89
C LEU A 108 -6.00 14.87 -13.93
N GLY A 109 -5.27 15.20 -15.00
CA GLY A 109 -3.92 14.69 -15.24
C GLY A 109 -3.88 13.39 -16.05
N THR A 110 -5.02 12.92 -16.57
CA THR A 110 -5.07 11.69 -17.40
C THR A 110 -4.49 11.98 -18.78
N PRO A 111 -3.45 11.28 -19.25
CA PRO A 111 -2.94 11.51 -20.60
C PRO A 111 -3.99 11.21 -21.67
N ARG A 112 -4.23 12.17 -22.57
CA ARG A 112 -5.17 12.04 -23.70
C ARG A 112 -4.47 11.96 -25.05
N THR A 113 -3.35 12.66 -25.20
CA THR A 113 -2.58 12.67 -26.46
C THR A 113 -1.08 12.65 -26.16
N VAL A 114 -0.33 11.89 -26.97
CA VAL A 114 1.13 12.02 -27.08
C VAL A 114 1.45 12.60 -28.45
N ILE A 115 2.19 13.72 -28.48
CA ILE A 115 2.60 14.39 -29.71
C ILE A 115 4.09 14.18 -29.93
N GLU A 116 4.47 13.66 -31.08
CA GLU A 116 5.87 13.63 -31.50
C GLU A 116 6.34 15.05 -31.86
N VAL A 117 7.40 15.53 -31.21
CA VAL A 117 7.86 16.91 -31.38
C VAL A 117 8.38 17.19 -32.79
N ALA A 118 9.08 16.25 -33.42
CA ALA A 118 9.73 16.46 -34.71
C ALA A 118 8.73 16.65 -35.85
N ARG A 119 7.67 15.82 -35.88
CA ARG A 119 6.60 15.88 -36.87
C ARG A 119 5.43 16.78 -36.45
N ASN A 120 5.30 17.09 -35.16
CA ASN A 120 4.16 17.78 -34.55
C ASN A 120 2.81 17.10 -34.88
N VAL A 121 2.78 15.76 -34.77
CA VAL A 121 1.59 14.94 -34.99
C VAL A 121 1.28 14.09 -33.74
N PRO A 122 0.00 13.80 -33.46
CA PRO A 122 -0.34 12.81 -32.46
C PRO A 122 0.16 11.44 -32.91
N VAL A 123 0.85 10.74 -32.02
CA VAL A 123 1.32 9.34 -32.25
C VAL A 123 0.60 8.35 -31.34
N TRP A 124 -0.17 8.86 -30.37
CA TRP A 124 -1.03 8.08 -29.50
C TRP A 124 -2.17 8.96 -29.00
N THR A 125 -3.40 8.43 -28.97
CA THR A 125 -4.55 9.09 -28.35
C THR A 125 -5.38 8.13 -27.51
N TRP A 126 -6.01 8.66 -26.46
CA TRP A 126 -6.92 7.92 -25.61
C TRP A 126 -8.11 8.76 -25.19
N ASP A 127 -9.04 8.90 -26.14
CA ASP A 127 -10.25 9.68 -25.97
C ASP A 127 -11.30 8.95 -25.13
N LEU A 128 -12.08 9.72 -24.37
CA LEU A 128 -13.31 9.25 -23.72
C LEU A 128 -14.43 9.08 -24.76
N LYS A 129 -14.46 7.92 -25.42
CA LYS A 129 -15.51 7.59 -26.40
C LYS A 129 -16.65 6.82 -25.71
N GLY A 130 -17.54 7.56 -25.06
CA GLY A 130 -18.84 7.03 -24.59
C GLY A 130 -18.81 6.17 -23.33
N GLU A 131 -17.72 6.18 -22.57
CA GLU A 131 -17.59 5.50 -21.28
C GLU A 131 -16.73 6.34 -20.32
N ALA A 132 -16.95 6.19 -19.01
CA ALA A 132 -16.38 7.05 -17.98
C ALA A 132 -15.28 6.38 -17.13
N PHE A 133 -15.06 5.07 -17.29
CA PHE A 133 -14.24 4.25 -16.41
C PHE A 133 -12.93 3.78 -17.06
N GLY A 134 -12.59 4.29 -18.25
CA GLY A 134 -11.32 4.06 -18.91
C GLY A 134 -11.19 2.68 -19.57
N ASN A 135 -12.30 2.10 -20.01
CA ASN A 135 -12.32 0.80 -20.67
C ASN A 135 -12.05 0.86 -22.19
N THR A 136 -12.03 2.05 -22.80
CA THR A 136 -11.63 2.16 -24.21
C THR A 136 -10.15 1.84 -24.39
N ALA A 137 -9.79 1.16 -25.46
CA ALA A 137 -8.38 1.02 -25.83
C ALA A 137 -7.87 2.35 -26.45
N PRO A 138 -6.61 2.73 -26.20
CA PRO A 138 -6.01 3.85 -26.90
C PRO A 138 -5.82 3.54 -28.39
N ASP A 139 -5.90 4.58 -29.22
CA ASP A 139 -5.42 4.53 -30.60
C ASP A 139 -3.90 4.73 -30.57
N GLN A 140 -3.17 3.68 -30.94
CA GLN A 140 -1.71 3.65 -30.93
C GLN A 140 -1.10 4.12 -32.26
N ASN A 141 -1.90 4.43 -33.28
CA ASN A 141 -1.43 4.91 -34.59
C ASN A 141 -2.45 5.90 -35.19
N PRO A 142 -2.72 7.03 -34.49
CA PRO A 142 -3.72 8.01 -34.94
C PRO A 142 -3.29 8.80 -36.18
N ASP A 143 -1.99 8.81 -36.52
CA ASP A 143 -1.44 9.43 -37.73
C ASP A 143 -1.43 8.50 -38.95
N GLY A 144 -1.69 7.19 -38.76
CA GLY A 144 -1.92 6.24 -39.83
C GLY A 144 -0.67 5.83 -40.61
N ASP A 145 0.52 6.02 -40.06
CA ASP A 145 1.80 5.74 -40.74
C ASP A 145 2.29 4.29 -40.59
N ALA A 146 1.46 3.46 -39.94
CA ALA A 146 1.67 2.05 -39.63
C ALA A 146 2.71 1.76 -38.53
N HIS A 147 3.17 2.77 -37.81
CA HIS A 147 3.97 2.60 -36.59
C HIS A 147 3.10 2.82 -35.35
N THR A 148 3.09 1.83 -34.46
CA THR A 148 2.33 1.94 -33.21
C THR A 148 3.20 2.53 -32.10
N PHE A 149 2.64 3.47 -31.33
CA PHE A 149 3.22 3.95 -30.10
C PHE A 149 2.50 3.34 -28.89
N VAL A 150 3.22 2.61 -28.04
CA VAL A 150 2.64 2.06 -26.80
C VAL A 150 2.90 3.02 -25.64
N PHE A 151 1.83 3.42 -24.97
CA PHE A 151 1.90 4.22 -23.76
C PHE A 151 0.91 3.70 -22.71
N ASP A 152 1.44 3.35 -21.54
CA ASP A 152 0.69 2.59 -20.54
C ASP A 152 0.01 3.47 -19.48
N MET A 153 0.35 4.75 -19.34
CA MET A 153 -0.35 5.60 -18.37
C MET A 153 -1.86 5.67 -18.67
N ARG A 154 -2.67 5.60 -17.61
CA ARG A 154 -4.14 5.70 -17.66
C ARG A 154 -4.58 6.84 -16.74
N PHE A 155 -5.68 6.68 -16.01
CA PHE A 155 -6.07 7.64 -14.97
C PHE A 155 -4.90 7.90 -13.99
N PRO A 156 -4.92 9.00 -13.22
CA PRO A 156 -3.84 9.34 -12.31
C PRO A 156 -3.46 8.16 -11.40
N GLY A 157 -2.16 7.89 -11.28
CA GLY A 157 -1.60 6.73 -10.56
C GLY A 157 -1.63 5.40 -11.33
N GLN A 158 -2.42 5.32 -12.41
CA GLN A 158 -2.66 4.06 -13.11
C GLN A 158 -1.72 3.81 -14.29
N ARG A 159 -1.32 2.56 -14.45
CA ARG A 159 -0.61 2.03 -15.62
C ARG A 159 -1.25 0.75 -16.12
N SER A 160 -1.62 0.73 -17.39
CA SER A 160 -2.13 -0.47 -18.06
C SER A 160 -1.07 -1.56 -18.07
N ASP A 161 -1.50 -2.79 -17.78
CA ASP A 161 -0.67 -3.97 -17.89
C ASP A 161 -1.33 -4.98 -18.82
N ALA A 162 -0.71 -5.21 -19.98
CA ALA A 162 -1.24 -6.13 -20.99
C ALA A 162 -1.36 -7.58 -20.47
N ALA A 163 -0.46 -8.01 -19.57
CA ALA A 163 -0.47 -9.37 -19.05
C ALA A 163 -1.72 -9.65 -18.23
N SER A 164 -2.00 -8.82 -17.22
CA SER A 164 -3.24 -8.90 -16.41
C SER A 164 -4.48 -8.43 -17.18
N GLY A 165 -4.34 -7.47 -18.10
CA GLY A 165 -5.47 -6.75 -18.71
C GLY A 165 -6.13 -5.78 -17.74
N LEU A 166 -5.48 -5.50 -16.61
CA LEU A 166 -5.88 -4.53 -15.61
C LEU A 166 -4.99 -3.30 -15.71
N ASN A 167 -5.33 -2.26 -14.96
CA ASN A 167 -4.45 -1.13 -14.72
C ASN A 167 -3.86 -1.25 -13.32
N TYR A 168 -2.55 -1.45 -13.21
CA TYR A 168 -1.84 -1.29 -11.95
C TYR A 168 -2.09 0.11 -11.39
N ASN A 169 -2.47 0.22 -10.13
CA ASN A 169 -2.71 1.50 -9.46
C ASN A 169 -2.21 1.47 -8.02
N TYR A 170 -0.89 1.57 -7.88
CA TYR A 170 -0.21 1.55 -6.58
C TYR A 170 -0.74 0.40 -5.72
N PHE A 171 -1.48 0.62 -4.63
CA PHE A 171 -1.87 -0.44 -3.71
C PHE A 171 -2.88 -1.46 -4.26
N ARG A 172 -3.56 -1.17 -5.37
CA ARG A 172 -4.56 -2.06 -5.99
C ARG A 172 -4.39 -2.15 -7.50
N ASP A 173 -5.07 -3.10 -8.11
CA ASP A 173 -5.17 -3.27 -9.56
C ASP A 173 -6.63 -2.97 -9.99
N TYR A 174 -6.78 -2.13 -11.00
CA TYR A 174 -8.06 -1.58 -11.43
C TYR A 174 -8.56 -2.27 -12.70
N ASP A 175 -9.80 -2.76 -12.65
CA ASP A 175 -10.50 -3.34 -13.78
C ASP A 175 -11.45 -2.30 -14.39
N ALA A 176 -10.96 -1.64 -15.44
CA ALA A 176 -11.71 -0.64 -16.19
C ALA A 176 -13.02 -1.19 -16.79
N GLY A 177 -13.06 -2.48 -17.14
CA GLY A 177 -14.26 -3.12 -17.68
C GLY A 177 -15.40 -3.23 -16.67
N SER A 178 -15.07 -3.27 -15.38
CA SER A 178 -16.07 -3.26 -14.29
C SER A 178 -16.19 -1.90 -13.57
N GLY A 179 -15.25 -0.98 -13.80
CA GLY A 179 -15.17 0.31 -13.10
C GLY A 179 -14.75 0.19 -11.63
N ARG A 180 -14.05 -0.87 -11.25
CA ARG A 180 -13.74 -1.22 -9.85
C ARG A 180 -12.34 -1.80 -9.71
N TYR A 181 -11.81 -1.75 -8.48
CA TYR A 181 -10.61 -2.50 -8.12
C TYR A 181 -10.89 -3.99 -8.01
N VAL A 182 -9.85 -4.81 -8.20
CA VAL A 182 -9.94 -6.27 -8.09
C VAL A 182 -9.52 -6.79 -6.71
N GLU A 183 -8.99 -5.90 -5.85
CA GLU A 183 -8.76 -6.08 -4.42
C GLU A 183 -9.67 -5.14 -3.61
N SER A 184 -10.04 -5.57 -2.40
CA SER A 184 -10.65 -4.66 -1.41
C SER A 184 -9.64 -3.60 -0.98
N ASP A 185 -10.12 -2.39 -0.66
CA ASP A 185 -9.30 -1.29 -0.16
C ASP A 185 -8.46 -1.75 1.04
N PRO A 186 -7.13 -1.56 1.03
CA PRO A 186 -6.26 -1.90 2.15
C PRO A 186 -6.63 -1.16 3.45
N MET A 187 -7.28 0.00 3.34
CA MET A 187 -7.81 0.74 4.49
C MET A 187 -9.14 0.16 5.00
N GLY A 188 -9.74 -0.80 4.28
CA GLY A 188 -11.02 -1.40 4.64
C GLY A 188 -12.15 -0.36 4.71
N MET A 189 -13.04 -0.50 5.69
CA MET A 189 -14.24 0.35 5.83
C MET A 189 -13.94 1.83 6.14
N ILE A 190 -12.68 2.17 6.41
CA ILE A 190 -12.23 3.53 6.68
C ILE A 190 -12.21 4.37 5.40
N ALA A 191 -11.93 3.72 4.27
CA ALA A 191 -12.10 4.27 2.93
C ALA A 191 -13.59 4.42 2.53
N GLY A 192 -14.51 3.98 3.38
CA GLY A 192 -15.95 3.94 3.12
C GLY A 192 -16.46 2.51 2.92
N VAL A 193 -17.78 2.39 2.80
CA VAL A 193 -18.46 1.09 2.69
C VAL A 193 -18.23 0.40 1.33
N GLU A 194 -17.81 1.16 0.31
CA GLU A 194 -17.56 0.68 -1.05
C GLU A 194 -16.08 0.39 -1.30
N THR A 195 -15.54 -0.64 -0.63
CA THR A 195 -14.09 -0.93 -0.61
C THR A 195 -13.48 -1.33 -1.95
N TYR A 196 -14.27 -1.47 -3.02
CA TYR A 196 -13.77 -1.75 -4.38
C TYR A 196 -14.03 -0.62 -5.36
N SER A 197 -14.69 0.46 -4.93
CA SER A 197 -15.01 1.57 -5.82
C SER A 197 -13.74 2.30 -6.26
N TYR A 198 -13.70 2.69 -7.53
CA TYR A 198 -12.74 3.67 -8.01
C TYR A 198 -13.33 5.08 -7.87
N ALA A 199 -12.60 5.97 -7.20
CA ALA A 199 -12.93 7.39 -7.13
C ALA A 199 -14.38 7.67 -6.69
N SER A 200 -14.89 6.91 -5.70
CA SER A 200 -16.28 6.97 -5.24
C SER A 200 -17.32 6.91 -6.38
N SER A 201 -17.02 6.11 -7.41
CA SER A 201 -17.82 5.99 -8.64
C SER A 201 -18.01 7.31 -9.41
N THR A 202 -17.15 8.30 -9.19
CA THR A 202 -17.16 9.63 -9.82
C THR A 202 -15.85 9.89 -10.60
N PRO A 203 -15.51 9.06 -11.60
CA PRO A 203 -14.20 9.07 -12.27
C PRO A 203 -13.93 10.32 -13.14
N PHE A 204 -14.93 11.19 -13.34
CA PHE A 204 -14.79 12.45 -14.07
C PHE A 204 -14.41 13.64 -13.18
N GLY A 205 -14.63 13.52 -11.86
CA GLY A 205 -14.40 14.61 -10.89
C GLY A 205 -13.42 14.25 -9.79
N LEU A 206 -13.20 12.97 -9.54
CA LEU A 206 -12.31 12.45 -8.50
C LEU A 206 -11.25 11.54 -9.12
N ILE A 207 -10.12 11.45 -8.42
CA ILE A 207 -8.97 10.62 -8.78
C ILE A 207 -8.60 9.75 -7.58
N ASP A 208 -7.98 8.60 -7.83
CA ASP A 208 -7.39 7.75 -6.80
C ASP A 208 -5.96 7.36 -7.22
N PRO A 209 -4.96 8.24 -6.97
CA PRO A 209 -3.57 8.05 -7.43
C PRO A 209 -2.83 6.90 -6.74
N PHE A 210 -3.34 6.43 -5.60
CA PHE A 210 -2.69 5.42 -4.78
C PHE A 210 -3.47 4.10 -4.72
N GLY A 211 -4.64 4.03 -5.35
CA GLY A 211 -5.52 2.89 -5.12
C GLY A 211 -5.94 2.77 -3.65
N MET A 212 -6.23 3.89 -3.00
CA MET A 212 -6.82 3.96 -1.66
C MET A 212 -7.83 5.11 -1.67
N SER A 213 -9.12 4.80 -1.61
CA SER A 213 -10.15 5.83 -1.74
C SER A 213 -10.36 6.53 -0.39
N GLY A 214 -9.58 7.57 -0.13
CA GLY A 214 -9.72 8.42 1.07
C GLY A 214 -8.59 9.43 1.22
N THR A 215 -8.85 10.56 1.87
CA THR A 215 -7.75 11.32 2.49
C THR A 215 -7.07 10.42 3.50
N CYS A 216 -5.74 10.34 3.49
CA CYS A 216 -4.99 9.66 4.56
C CYS A 216 -5.60 10.02 5.91
N PRO A 217 -6.09 9.04 6.70
CA PRO A 217 -6.55 9.34 8.03
C PRO A 217 -5.39 9.97 8.79
N ALA A 218 -5.68 10.95 9.64
CA ALA A 218 -4.65 11.53 10.48
C ALA A 218 -4.02 10.42 11.35
N SER A 219 -2.78 10.61 11.78
CA SER A 219 -2.20 9.72 12.78
C SER A 219 -3.12 9.64 14.01
N PRO A 220 -3.23 8.48 14.66
CA PRO A 220 -4.13 8.31 15.79
C PRO A 220 -3.86 9.32 16.91
N SER A 221 -4.91 9.78 17.59
CA SER A 221 -4.75 10.59 18.81
C SER A 221 -4.62 9.71 20.04
N TYR A 222 -3.95 10.22 21.09
CA TYR A 222 -3.97 9.56 22.39
C TYR A 222 -5.39 9.62 22.98
N ALA A 223 -6.11 8.50 22.88
CA ALA A 223 -7.53 8.40 23.22
C ALA A 223 -7.75 7.42 24.39
N PRO A 224 -7.30 7.74 25.63
CA PRO A 224 -7.41 6.82 26.75
C PRO A 224 -8.87 6.46 27.09
N GLY A 225 -9.84 7.33 26.79
CA GLY A 225 -11.27 7.02 26.99
C GLY A 225 -11.73 5.79 26.19
N LEU A 226 -11.28 5.66 24.94
CA LEU A 226 -11.57 4.48 24.11
C LEU A 226 -10.79 3.26 24.60
N TRP A 227 -9.47 3.41 24.76
CA TRP A 227 -8.57 2.30 25.05
C TRP A 227 -8.66 1.75 26.48
N ASN A 228 -9.24 2.53 27.40
CA ASN A 228 -9.48 2.17 28.80
C ASN A 228 -10.96 1.86 29.08
N ASP A 229 -11.79 1.69 28.05
CA ASP A 229 -13.12 1.12 28.24
C ASP A 229 -12.99 -0.35 28.67
N GLY A 230 -13.19 -0.57 29.97
CA GLY A 230 -13.08 -1.87 30.62
C GLY A 230 -14.14 -2.89 30.17
N ARG A 231 -15.23 -2.46 29.53
CA ARG A 231 -16.33 -3.35 29.13
C ARG A 231 -16.01 -4.12 27.84
N TYR A 232 -15.20 -3.54 26.93
CA TYR A 232 -14.97 -4.12 25.60
C TYR A 232 -13.57 -3.95 25.01
N VAL A 233 -12.76 -2.96 25.42
CA VAL A 233 -11.49 -2.64 24.73
C VAL A 233 -10.28 -2.92 25.62
N GLN A 234 -10.28 -2.45 26.88
CA GLN A 234 -9.09 -2.57 27.75
C GLN A 234 -8.69 -4.03 28.00
N GLY A 235 -9.68 -4.90 28.18
CA GLY A 235 -9.50 -6.31 28.54
C GLY A 235 -9.12 -7.21 27.36
N THR A 236 -9.43 -6.82 26.13
CA THR A 236 -9.20 -7.62 24.90
C THR A 236 -8.00 -7.14 24.09
N ASN A 237 -7.48 -5.94 24.37
CA ASN A 237 -6.40 -5.33 23.62
C ASN A 237 -5.10 -5.26 24.43
N ASN A 238 -3.98 -5.16 23.71
CA ASN A 238 -2.62 -5.05 24.27
C ASN A 238 -1.82 -3.97 23.53
N CYS A 239 -0.50 -3.97 23.71
CA CYS A 239 0.40 -3.02 23.08
C CYS A 239 0.42 -3.15 21.55
N TYR A 240 0.23 -4.36 21.02
CA TYR A 240 0.30 -4.59 19.57
C TYR A 240 -0.93 -4.02 18.86
N SER A 241 -2.14 -4.37 19.31
CA SER A 241 -3.37 -3.81 18.73
C SER A 241 -3.49 -2.31 18.96
N TYR A 242 -2.99 -1.80 20.10
CA TYR A 242 -2.86 -0.37 20.35
C TYR A 242 -1.93 0.32 19.34
N ALA A 243 -0.74 -0.24 19.12
CA ALA A 243 0.24 0.31 18.20
C ALA A 243 -0.25 0.30 16.76
N ALA A 244 -0.99 -0.72 16.34
CA ALA A 244 -1.60 -0.77 15.01
C ALA A 244 -2.90 0.05 14.88
N ASP A 245 -3.33 0.72 15.95
CA ASP A 245 -4.62 1.41 16.09
C ASP A 245 -5.82 0.56 15.63
N ARG A 246 -5.80 -0.73 15.99
CA ARG A 246 -6.83 -1.70 15.61
C ARG A 246 -7.48 -2.27 16.87
N PRO A 247 -8.41 -1.54 17.51
CA PRO A 247 -9.10 -2.06 18.69
C PRO A 247 -9.97 -3.26 18.30
N GLU A 248 -9.77 -4.39 18.97
CA GLU A 248 -10.62 -5.56 18.79
C GLU A 248 -11.69 -5.65 19.87
N ASN A 249 -12.94 -5.80 19.44
CA ASN A 249 -14.08 -6.12 20.29
C ASN A 249 -14.15 -7.65 20.50
N PRO A 250 -14.58 -8.15 21.69
CA PRO A 250 -14.94 -9.55 21.89
C PRO A 250 -15.74 -10.23 20.75
N ALA A 251 -16.62 -9.49 20.06
CA ALA A 251 -17.41 -10.00 18.94
C ALA A 251 -16.63 -10.20 17.64
N ASP A 252 -15.51 -9.48 17.46
CA ASP A 252 -14.67 -9.49 16.26
C ASP A 252 -13.41 -10.36 16.44
N GLN A 253 -13.32 -11.10 17.56
CA GLN A 253 -12.14 -11.90 17.85
C GLN A 253 -12.02 -13.08 16.89
N LEU A 254 -10.82 -13.24 16.32
CA LEU A 254 -10.39 -14.54 15.81
C LEU A 254 -10.53 -15.58 16.95
N PRO A 255 -10.88 -16.85 16.64
CA PRO A 255 -11.02 -17.89 17.65
C PRO A 255 -9.69 -18.12 18.36
N ARG A 256 -9.56 -17.49 19.53
CA ARG A 256 -8.35 -17.43 20.35
C ARG A 256 -8.50 -18.31 21.59
N PRO A 257 -7.49 -19.10 22.00
CA PRO A 257 -7.48 -19.71 23.33
C PRO A 257 -7.50 -18.59 24.37
N PHE A 258 -8.58 -18.47 25.12
CA PHE A 258 -8.67 -17.49 26.20
C PHE A 258 -7.63 -17.82 27.29
N PRO A 259 -6.88 -16.84 27.84
CA PRO A 259 -6.96 -15.39 27.61
C PRO A 259 -5.86 -14.91 26.65
N SER A 260 -6.11 -14.87 25.34
CA SER A 260 -5.15 -14.28 24.38
C SER A 260 -5.67 -12.97 23.76
N LYS A 261 -4.74 -12.03 23.59
CA LYS A 261 -4.92 -10.70 22.97
C LYS A 261 -4.14 -10.66 21.66
N PRO A 262 -4.48 -9.77 20.71
CA PRO A 262 -3.88 -9.75 19.37
C PRO A 262 -2.36 -9.82 19.39
N GLN A 263 -1.77 -10.75 18.65
CA GLN A 263 -0.32 -10.92 18.56
C GLN A 263 0.21 -10.60 17.16
N PRO A 264 1.48 -10.19 17.02
CA PRO A 264 2.13 -10.07 15.73
C PRO A 264 2.04 -11.36 14.91
N GLY A 265 1.55 -11.22 13.68
CA GLY A 265 1.33 -12.31 12.72
C GLY A 265 -0.03 -12.97 12.83
N GLU A 266 -0.88 -12.58 13.79
CA GLU A 266 -2.18 -13.22 13.96
C GLU A 266 -3.18 -12.81 12.87
N TRP A 267 -3.17 -11.54 12.46
CA TRP A 267 -4.08 -11.04 11.41
C TRP A 267 -3.80 -11.64 10.04
N SER A 268 -2.56 -12.05 9.80
CA SER A 268 -2.12 -12.80 8.62
C SER A 268 -2.16 -14.32 8.81
N GLY A 269 -2.50 -14.83 10.00
CA GLY A 269 -2.49 -16.25 10.34
C GLY A 269 -1.07 -16.87 10.42
N ARG A 270 -0.02 -16.06 10.47
CA ARG A 270 1.40 -16.46 10.49
C ARG A 270 2.15 -15.82 11.67
N PRO A 271 1.93 -16.32 12.90
CA PRO A 271 2.51 -15.75 14.12
C PRO A 271 4.04 -15.77 14.12
N PHE A 272 4.65 -14.95 14.98
CA PHE A 272 6.10 -14.95 15.17
C PHE A 272 6.58 -16.28 15.79
N GLU A 273 7.79 -16.71 15.40
CA GLU A 273 8.36 -18.01 15.78
C GLU A 273 9.24 -17.94 17.04
N SER A 274 9.81 -16.76 17.32
CA SER A 274 10.69 -16.52 18.47
C SER A 274 10.59 -15.08 18.97
N LEU A 275 10.98 -14.87 20.23
CA LEU A 275 10.98 -13.56 20.91
C LEU A 275 12.21 -12.72 20.51
N THR A 276 12.36 -12.50 19.20
CA THR A 276 13.46 -11.73 18.60
C THR A 276 12.91 -10.60 17.74
N CYS A 277 13.67 -9.51 17.61
CA CYS A 277 13.27 -8.36 16.79
C CYS A 277 12.92 -8.81 15.36
N SER A 278 13.75 -9.64 14.73
CA SER A 278 13.54 -10.08 13.35
C SER A 278 12.31 -10.97 13.18
N SER A 279 12.01 -11.83 14.15
CA SER A 279 10.83 -12.69 14.12
C SER A 279 9.53 -11.89 14.29
N ILE A 280 9.50 -11.01 15.29
CA ILE A 280 8.32 -10.18 15.58
C ILE A 280 8.07 -9.17 14.46
N ILE A 281 9.12 -8.51 13.95
CA ILE A 281 9.00 -7.57 12.83
C ILE A 281 8.48 -8.27 11.58
N ARG A 282 8.95 -9.48 11.26
CA ARG A 282 8.43 -10.25 10.12
C ARG A 282 6.94 -10.55 10.28
N ALA A 283 6.50 -10.91 11.48
CA ALA A 283 5.10 -11.19 11.75
C ALA A 283 4.24 -9.92 11.66
N ALA A 284 4.70 -8.80 12.22
CA ALA A 284 4.03 -7.50 12.10
C ALA A 284 3.93 -6.99 10.65
N ILE A 285 4.97 -7.25 9.84
CA ILE A 285 4.95 -6.92 8.40
C ILE A 285 3.92 -7.77 7.65
N ARG A 286 3.80 -9.06 7.97
CA ARG A 286 2.76 -9.92 7.38
C ARG A 286 1.35 -9.45 7.73
N ASP A 287 1.19 -8.86 8.90
CA ASP A 287 -0.06 -8.23 9.35
C ASP A 287 -0.35 -6.86 8.71
N GLY A 288 0.55 -6.35 7.87
CA GLY A 288 0.36 -5.12 7.09
C GLY A 288 1.21 -3.92 7.53
N MET A 289 2.10 -4.05 8.53
CA MET A 289 3.05 -2.97 8.85
C MET A 289 4.19 -2.92 7.83
N THR A 290 4.85 -1.77 7.70
CA THR A 290 6.05 -1.62 6.87
C THR A 290 7.23 -1.13 7.71
N LYS A 291 8.46 -1.30 7.20
CA LYS A 291 9.64 -0.71 7.85
C LYS A 291 9.70 0.78 7.53
N SER A 292 10.14 1.57 8.51
CA SER A 292 10.50 2.96 8.23
C SER A 292 11.69 3.05 7.27
N ASP A 293 11.88 4.21 6.67
CA ASP A 293 13.11 4.52 5.94
C ASP A 293 14.33 4.57 6.88
N LYS A 294 15.51 4.80 6.30
CA LYS A 294 16.79 4.91 7.04
C LYS A 294 16.82 6.05 8.06
N ASN A 295 15.94 7.05 7.93
CA ASN A 295 15.83 8.20 8.82
C ASN A 295 14.70 8.00 9.85
N GLY A 296 14.02 6.86 9.85
CA GLY A 296 12.89 6.59 10.73
C GLY A 296 11.59 7.27 10.30
N ASN A 297 11.46 7.70 9.05
CA ASN A 297 10.24 8.26 8.49
C ASN A 297 9.32 7.15 7.96
N CYS A 298 8.04 7.45 7.99
CA CYS A 298 7.00 6.54 7.54
C CYS A 298 6.31 7.08 6.28
N PRO A 299 5.82 6.19 5.38
CA PRO A 299 5.04 6.61 4.22
C PRO A 299 3.82 7.46 4.60
N SER A 300 3.26 8.18 3.64
CA SER A 300 1.95 8.81 3.80
C SER A 300 0.89 7.80 4.26
N CYS A 301 -0.14 8.28 4.93
CA CYS A 301 -1.22 7.45 5.49
C CYS A 301 -0.77 6.43 6.56
N THR A 302 0.39 6.62 7.19
CA THR A 302 0.86 5.74 8.26
C THR A 302 1.37 6.54 9.46
N HIS A 303 1.45 5.89 10.61
CA HIS A 303 2.03 6.44 11.83
C HIS A 303 3.17 5.56 12.35
N LYS A 304 4.08 6.17 13.12
CA LYS A 304 5.24 5.47 13.64
C LYS A 304 4.83 4.57 14.81
N VAL A 305 5.37 3.36 14.82
CA VAL A 305 5.34 2.46 15.96
C VAL A 305 6.76 2.02 16.32
N TYR A 306 7.01 1.72 17.58
CA TYR A 306 8.36 1.39 18.06
C TYR A 306 8.35 0.10 18.86
N LEU A 307 9.15 -0.88 18.42
CA LEU A 307 9.25 -2.18 19.07
C LEU A 307 10.44 -2.24 20.02
N VAL A 308 10.17 -2.77 21.21
CA VAL A 308 11.17 -3.08 22.24
C VAL A 308 10.98 -4.50 22.75
N ILE A 309 12.05 -5.13 23.24
CA ILE A 309 12.03 -6.48 23.78
C ILE A 309 12.65 -6.48 25.18
N ALA A 310 11.97 -7.13 26.11
CA ALA A 310 12.52 -7.63 27.35
C ALA A 310 13.06 -9.04 27.06
N PRO A 311 14.39 -9.24 27.01
CA PRO A 311 14.97 -10.50 26.55
C PRO A 311 14.38 -11.71 27.27
N GLU A 312 13.94 -12.71 26.49
CA GLU A 312 13.35 -13.97 26.97
C GLU A 312 12.04 -13.85 27.77
N VAL A 313 11.54 -12.63 27.98
CA VAL A 313 10.36 -12.36 28.81
C VAL A 313 9.18 -11.91 27.97
N ASP A 314 9.30 -10.79 27.27
CA ASP A 314 8.16 -10.14 26.60
C ASP A 314 8.62 -9.16 25.51
N TYR A 315 7.69 -8.70 24.69
CA TYR A 315 7.87 -7.60 23.76
C TYR A 315 6.86 -6.49 24.04
N HIS A 316 7.17 -5.27 23.63
CA HIS A 316 6.26 -4.16 23.82
C HIS A 316 6.34 -3.14 22.68
N TRP A 317 5.21 -2.51 22.41
CA TRP A 317 5.05 -1.55 21.33
C TRP A 317 4.61 -0.19 21.85
N TYR A 318 5.17 0.85 21.25
CA TYR A 318 4.75 2.24 21.38
C TYR A 318 4.17 2.73 20.06
N ARG A 319 3.29 3.73 20.14
CA ARG A 319 2.70 4.43 18.99
C ARG A 319 3.00 5.92 19.10
N GLN A 320 3.36 6.55 17.99
CA GLN A 320 3.42 8.00 17.90
C GLN A 320 2.02 8.55 17.61
N ASP A 321 1.55 9.43 18.47
CA ASP A 321 0.25 10.08 18.34
C ASP A 321 0.34 11.33 17.45
N GLN A 322 -0.81 11.85 17.02
CA GLN A 322 -0.93 13.02 16.14
C GLN A 322 -0.17 14.27 16.62
N ASN A 323 0.03 14.41 17.94
CA ASN A 323 0.77 15.53 18.53
C ASN A 323 2.30 15.33 18.55
N GLY A 324 2.81 14.26 17.96
CA GLY A 324 4.24 13.92 17.90
C GLY A 324 4.79 13.21 19.14
N MET A 325 4.01 13.14 20.23
CA MET A 325 4.35 12.39 21.44
C MET A 325 4.02 10.92 21.27
N TRP A 326 4.46 10.09 22.22
CA TRP A 326 4.25 8.65 22.17
C TRP A 326 3.39 8.16 23.32
N SER A 327 2.64 7.11 23.05
CA SER A 327 1.81 6.41 24.01
C SER A 327 1.85 4.90 23.80
N HIS A 328 1.36 4.16 24.77
CA HIS A 328 1.32 2.70 24.71
C HIS A 328 0.25 2.13 25.64
N LYS A 329 -0.03 0.83 25.46
CA LYS A 329 -0.93 0.05 26.32
C LYS A 329 -0.22 -1.19 26.87
N PRO A 330 0.32 -1.15 28.10
CA PRO A 330 1.06 -2.28 28.66
C PRO A 330 0.10 -3.40 29.09
N GLY A 331 -0.08 -4.41 28.25
CA GLY A 331 -0.86 -5.61 28.56
C GLY A 331 -2.28 -5.31 29.05
N TRP A 332 -2.56 -5.65 30.32
CA TRP A 332 -3.86 -5.44 30.98
C TRP A 332 -4.05 -4.02 31.53
N SER A 333 -2.96 -3.28 31.71
CA SER A 333 -3.00 -1.93 32.24
C SER A 333 -3.70 -0.95 31.29
N PRO A 334 -4.19 0.18 31.83
CA PRO A 334 -4.67 1.28 31.01
C PRO A 334 -3.62 1.75 29.98
N ALA A 335 -4.08 2.18 28.81
CA ALA A 335 -3.28 2.99 27.91
C ALA A 335 -2.79 4.25 28.62
N THR A 336 -1.53 4.60 28.37
CA THR A 336 -0.80 5.68 29.02
C THR A 336 0.17 6.31 28.03
N ASN A 337 0.46 7.60 28.22
CA ASN A 337 1.52 8.34 27.54
C ASN A 337 2.76 8.55 28.43
N LEU A 338 2.85 7.78 29.53
CA LEU A 338 3.92 7.88 30.52
C LEU A 338 4.83 6.64 30.50
N ASP A 339 6.12 6.85 30.69
CA ASP A 339 7.14 5.81 30.81
C ASP A 339 7.13 5.13 32.20
N ALA A 340 8.05 4.18 32.43
CA ALA A 340 8.12 3.45 33.69
C ALA A 340 8.45 4.32 34.92
N SER A 341 9.04 5.50 34.70
CA SER A 341 9.33 6.51 35.72
C SER A 341 8.21 7.56 35.87
N GLY A 342 7.14 7.47 35.07
CA GLY A 342 6.01 8.40 35.10
C GLY A 342 6.19 9.67 34.27
N ASN A 343 7.18 9.72 33.38
CA ASN A 343 7.44 10.88 32.51
C ASN A 343 6.72 10.73 31.17
N THR A 344 6.31 11.84 30.55
CA THR A 344 5.74 11.82 29.20
C THR A 344 6.77 11.35 28.17
N ILE A 345 6.32 10.58 27.18
CA ILE A 345 7.23 9.95 26.21
C ILE A 345 7.36 10.81 24.95
N ALA A 346 8.47 11.52 24.79
CA ALA A 346 8.83 12.22 23.55
C ALA A 346 9.60 11.32 22.56
N ASP A 347 10.37 10.37 23.08
CA ASP A 347 11.14 9.38 22.31
C ASP A 347 11.13 8.02 23.04
N PRO A 348 10.53 6.96 22.46
CA PRO A 348 10.47 5.63 23.07
C PRO A 348 11.86 4.95 23.15
N GLY A 349 12.84 5.43 22.38
CA GLY A 349 14.23 5.01 22.49
C GLY A 349 14.92 5.55 23.75
N ALA A 350 14.51 6.71 24.25
CA ALA A 350 15.08 7.35 25.44
C ALA A 350 14.26 7.10 26.72
N ALA A 351 13.00 6.68 26.58
CA ALA A 351 12.09 6.44 27.69
C ALA A 351 12.57 5.37 28.67
N ASP A 352 12.22 5.54 29.96
CA ASP A 352 12.42 4.51 30.96
C ASP A 352 11.48 3.33 30.72
N ARG A 353 12.06 2.14 30.65
CA ARG A 353 11.39 0.89 30.28
C ARG A 353 11.63 -0.21 31.30
N ASN A 354 12.14 0.15 32.47
CA ASN A 354 12.41 -0.76 33.57
C ASN A 354 11.30 -0.69 34.61
N TYR A 355 10.39 -1.65 34.59
CA TYR A 355 9.26 -1.73 35.53
C TYR A 355 9.64 -2.34 36.89
N GLY A 356 10.92 -2.29 37.24
CA GLY A 356 11.46 -2.72 38.52
C GLY A 356 11.57 -4.25 38.68
N PRO A 357 11.92 -4.74 39.88
CA PRO A 357 12.30 -6.14 40.11
C PRO A 357 11.21 -7.19 39.82
N LYS A 358 9.93 -6.78 39.79
CA LYS A 358 8.78 -7.65 39.51
C LYS A 358 8.19 -7.43 38.12
N GLY A 359 8.73 -6.48 37.35
CA GLY A 359 8.25 -6.11 36.03
C GLY A 359 9.29 -6.39 34.94
N PRO A 360 8.87 -6.40 33.65
CA PRO A 360 9.81 -6.53 32.55
C PRO A 360 10.73 -5.32 32.45
N ASN A 361 11.94 -5.54 31.94
CA ASN A 361 12.85 -4.47 31.53
C ASN A 361 13.08 -4.58 30.02
N TYR A 362 12.44 -3.70 29.24
CA TYR A 362 12.53 -3.71 27.77
C TYR A 362 13.82 -3.05 27.28
N SER A 363 14.95 -3.68 27.58
CA SER A 363 16.28 -3.16 27.30
C SER A 363 16.67 -3.20 25.82
N LYS A 364 16.14 -4.15 25.04
CA LYS A 364 16.48 -4.32 23.62
C LYS A 364 15.60 -3.45 22.73
N LYS A 365 16.22 -2.60 21.92
CA LYS A 365 15.56 -1.72 20.93
C LYS A 365 15.53 -2.42 19.57
N CYS A 366 14.36 -2.53 18.95
CA CYS A 366 14.21 -3.17 17.64
C CYS A 366 14.02 -2.18 16.48
N GLY A 367 13.56 -0.96 16.76
CA GLY A 367 13.45 0.13 15.78
C GLY A 367 12.01 0.55 15.48
N VAL A 368 11.88 1.45 14.50
CA VAL A 368 10.61 2.03 14.05
C VAL A 368 10.01 1.20 12.91
N LEU A 369 8.71 0.99 12.98
CA LEU A 369 7.88 0.50 11.88
C LEU A 369 6.75 1.51 11.63
N CYS A 370 6.02 1.30 10.55
CA CYS A 370 4.92 2.13 10.12
C CYS A 370 3.65 1.30 10.07
N ALA A 371 2.63 1.73 10.80
CA ALA A 371 1.30 1.13 10.78
C ALA A 371 0.35 2.07 10.03
N SER A 372 -0.54 1.50 9.21
CA SER A 372 -1.54 2.30 8.48
C SER A 372 -2.43 3.07 9.44
N ASN A 373 -2.70 4.33 9.13
CA ASN A 373 -3.70 5.12 9.82
C ASN A 373 -5.08 4.54 9.51
N ARG A 374 -5.94 4.55 10.52
CA ARG A 374 -7.26 3.93 10.49
C ARG A 374 -8.33 4.90 10.95
#